data_AF-A0A5R2N1V7-F1
#
_entry.id   AF-A0A5R2N1V7-F1
#
_cell.length_a   1.000
_cell.length_b   1.000
_cell.length_c   1.000
_cell.angle_alpha   90.00
_cell.angle_beta   90.00
_cell.angle_gamma   90.00
#
_symmetry.space_group_name_H-M   'P 1'
#
loop_
_entity.id
_entity.type
_entity.pdbx_description
1 polymer ?
#
loop_
_entity_poly.entity_id
_entity_poly.type
_entity_poly.pdbx_seq_one_letter_code
_entity_poly.pdbx_strand_id
1 'polypeptide(L)'
;LFALVAGAIADSFDRRKVMLVAQTFMLVVSVLLTAFTYLDLITPWTLLAFTFLIDSGTALNSPSWQASVGDIVPRNKVPAAVALNSMGFNLTRSVGPAIGGIIVAAAGAAAAFAANAVSYIGLIVV
;
A
#
# COMPACT_ATOMS: atom_id res chain seq x y z
N LEU A 1 -8.07 -14.40 -4.51
CA LEU A 1 -8.67 -14.69 -5.84
C LEU A 1 -8.10 -13.80 -6.95
N PHE A 2 -8.12 -12.46 -6.81
CA PHE A 2 -7.55 -11.54 -7.82
C PHE A 2 -6.01 -11.59 -7.97
N ALA A 3 -5.30 -12.18 -6.99
CA ALA A 3 -3.85 -12.37 -7.02
C ALA A 3 -3.34 -13.24 -8.19
N LEU A 4 -4.13 -14.21 -8.67
CA LEU A 4 -3.73 -15.10 -9.76
C LEU A 4 -3.81 -14.43 -11.14
N VAL A 5 -4.85 -13.61 -11.39
CA VAL A 5 -5.03 -12.91 -12.67
C VAL A 5 -4.04 -11.75 -12.80
N ALA A 6 -3.81 -11.02 -11.71
CA ALA A 6 -2.80 -9.97 -11.69
C ALA A 6 -1.36 -10.51 -11.70
N GLY A 7 -1.11 -11.70 -11.14
CA GLY A 7 0.17 -12.41 -11.29
C GLY A 7 0.45 -12.79 -12.75
N ALA A 8 -0.57 -13.23 -13.50
CA ALA A 8 -0.44 -13.55 -14.92
C ALA A 8 -0.16 -12.31 -15.81
N ILE A 9 -0.71 -11.14 -15.45
CA ILE A 9 -0.38 -9.86 -16.10
C ILE A 9 1.01 -9.37 -15.67
N ALA A 10 1.42 -9.64 -14.42
CA ALA A 10 2.75 -9.31 -13.90
C ALA A 10 3.87 -10.13 -14.53
N ASP A 11 3.61 -11.38 -14.90
CA ASP A 11 4.57 -12.26 -15.58
C ASP A 11 4.74 -11.92 -17.07
N SER A 12 3.80 -11.19 -17.67
CA SER A 12 3.83 -10.84 -19.10
C SER A 12 4.35 -9.42 -19.40
N PHE A 13 4.51 -8.56 -18.38
CA PHE A 13 4.98 -7.18 -18.53
C PHE A 13 6.13 -6.85 -17.57
N ASP A 14 6.95 -5.85 -17.92
CA ASP A 14 8.04 -5.34 -17.06
C ASP A 14 7.58 -5.16 -15.60
N ARG A 15 8.19 -5.91 -14.68
CA ARG A 15 7.88 -5.91 -13.22
C ARG A 15 7.72 -4.49 -12.64
N ARG A 16 8.55 -3.56 -13.11
CA ARG A 16 8.54 -2.14 -12.69
C ARG A 16 7.29 -1.39 -13.16
N LYS A 17 6.79 -1.65 -14.37
CA LYS A 17 5.57 -1.04 -14.90
C LYS A 17 4.34 -1.55 -14.15
N VAL A 18 4.33 -2.84 -13.81
CA VAL A 18 3.24 -3.45 -13.05
C VAL A 18 3.13 -2.86 -11.65
N MET A 19 4.26 -2.69 -10.96
CA MET A 19 4.31 -2.01 -9.66
C MET A 19 3.87 -0.55 -9.75
N LEU A 20 4.29 0.18 -10.79
CA LEU A 20 3.85 1.56 -11.02
C LEU A 20 2.35 1.67 -11.29
N VAL A 21 1.77 0.79 -12.11
CA VAL A 21 0.32 0.78 -12.37
C VAL A 21 -0.47 0.45 -11.11
N ALA A 22 -0.01 -0.53 -10.32
CA ALA A 22 -0.64 -0.89 -9.05
C ALA A 22 -0.59 0.28 -8.06
N GLN A 23 0.57 0.91 -7.89
CA GLN A 23 0.70 2.08 -7.02
C GLN A 23 -0.13 3.28 -7.50
N THR A 24 -0.19 3.51 -8.81
CA THR A 24 -1.04 4.56 -9.39
C THR A 24 -2.51 4.29 -9.13
N PHE A 25 -2.96 3.04 -9.28
CA PHE A 25 -4.32 2.63 -8.96
C PHE A 25 -4.62 2.85 -7.46
N MET A 26 -3.74 2.40 -6.57
CA MET A 26 -3.89 2.58 -5.13
C MET A 26 -3.93 4.07 -4.74
N LEU A 27 -3.12 4.91 -5.38
CA LEU A 27 -3.13 6.35 -5.21
C LEU A 27 -4.48 6.95 -5.63
N VAL A 28 -4.98 6.60 -6.81
CA VAL A 28 -6.28 7.10 -7.30
C VAL A 28 -7.41 6.72 -6.35
N VAL A 29 -7.44 5.45 -5.90
CA VAL A 29 -8.46 4.96 -4.95
C VAL A 29 -8.34 5.67 -3.60
N SER A 30 -7.12 5.92 -3.10
CA SER A 30 -6.88 6.63 -1.84
C SER A 30 -7.26 8.11 -1.91
N VAL A 31 -7.02 8.77 -3.05
CA VAL A 31 -7.46 10.15 -3.31
C VAL A 31 -8.98 10.23 -3.37
N LEU A 32 -9.64 9.30 -4.06
CA LEU A 32 -11.11 9.23 -4.11
C LEU A 32 -11.69 9.02 -2.71
N LEU A 33 -11.11 8.12 -1.91
CA LEU A 33 -11.51 7.89 -0.53
C LEU A 33 -11.39 9.16 0.32
N THR A 34 -10.26 9.88 0.19
CA THR A 34 -10.03 11.14 0.90
C THR A 34 -11.07 12.20 0.50
N ALA A 35 -11.34 12.36 -0.80
CA ALA A 35 -12.33 13.30 -1.31
C ALA A 35 -13.76 12.96 -0.82
N PHE A 36 -14.14 11.69 -0.83
CA PHE A 36 -15.43 11.23 -0.29
C PHE A 36 -15.54 11.47 1.22
N THR A 37 -14.43 11.32 1.96
CA THR A 37 -14.39 11.64 3.39
C THR A 37 -14.59 13.13 3.63
N TYR A 38 -13.95 13.97 2.82
CA TYR A 38 -14.04 15.43 2.95
C TYR A 38 -15.42 15.97 2.59
N LEU A 39 -16.13 15.28 1.67
CA LEU A 39 -17.50 15.60 1.30
C LEU A 39 -18.55 15.05 2.29
N ASP A 40 -18.13 14.41 3.39
CA ASP A 40 -19.01 13.71 4.35
C ASP A 40 -19.94 12.66 3.69
N LEU A 41 -19.56 12.18 2.50
CA LEU A 41 -20.28 11.14 1.75
C LEU A 41 -19.85 9.71 2.14
N ILE A 42 -18.97 9.58 3.13
CA ILE A 42 -18.51 8.28 3.61
C ILE A 42 -19.63 7.55 4.36
N THR A 43 -20.02 6.42 3.79
CA THR A 43 -20.79 5.38 4.46
C THR A 43 -19.89 4.19 4.82
N PRO A 44 -20.28 3.36 5.80
CA PRO A 44 -19.53 2.14 6.15
C PRO A 44 -19.28 1.24 4.92
N TRP A 45 -20.25 1.17 4.01
CA TRP A 45 -20.16 0.40 2.78
C TRP A 45 -19.13 0.97 1.80
N THR A 46 -19.14 2.29 1.57
CA THR A 46 -18.14 2.92 0.70
C THR A 46 -16.73 2.80 1.28
N LEU A 47 -16.59 2.96 2.60
CA LEU A 47 -15.30 2.82 3.27
C LEU A 47 -14.76 1.39 3.11
N LEU A 48 -15.60 0.37 3.33
CA LEU A 48 -15.25 -1.03 3.09
C LEU A 48 -14.90 -1.32 1.63
N ALA A 49 -15.64 -0.76 0.68
CA ALA A 49 -15.36 -0.93 -0.74
C ALA A 49 -13.98 -0.33 -1.10
N PHE A 50 -13.70 0.89 -0.65
CA PHE A 50 -12.43 1.56 -0.93
C PHE A 50 -11.24 0.88 -0.23
N THR A 51 -11.35 0.49 1.05
CA THR A 51 -10.28 -0.27 1.71
C THR A 51 -10.07 -1.62 1.05
N PHE A 52 -11.14 -2.32 0.64
CA PHE A 52 -11.02 -3.55 -0.13
C PHE A 52 -10.28 -3.35 -1.46
N LEU A 53 -10.55 -2.27 -2.19
CA LEU A 53 -9.84 -1.93 -3.43
C LEU A 53 -8.36 -1.64 -3.17
N ILE A 54 -8.04 -0.86 -2.13
CA ILE A 54 -6.67 -0.51 -1.75
C ILE A 54 -5.90 -1.78 -1.36
N ASP A 55 -6.43 -2.59 -0.44
CA ASP A 55 -5.78 -3.81 0.03
C ASP A 55 -5.66 -4.88 -1.07
N SER A 56 -6.62 -4.93 -1.99
CA SER A 56 -6.48 -5.76 -3.19
C SER A 56 -5.27 -5.32 -4.02
N GLY A 57 -5.07 -4.01 -4.22
CA GLY A 57 -3.87 -3.48 -4.89
C GLY A 57 -2.57 -3.80 -4.12
N THR A 58 -2.58 -3.64 -2.80
CA THR A 58 -1.43 -3.96 -1.93
C THR A 58 -1.04 -5.44 -2.06
N ALA A 59 -2.03 -6.33 -2.08
CA ALA A 59 -1.81 -7.76 -2.20
C ALA A 59 -1.15 -8.16 -3.54
N LEU A 60 -1.37 -7.36 -4.61
CA LEU A 60 -0.70 -7.55 -5.90
C LEU A 60 0.73 -7.00 -5.92
N ASN A 61 0.97 -5.91 -5.20
CA ASN A 61 2.31 -5.33 -5.07
C ASN A 61 3.25 -6.19 -4.20
N SER A 62 2.70 -6.88 -3.20
CA SER A 62 3.47 -7.70 -2.24
C SER A 62 4.35 -8.79 -2.86
N PRO A 63 3.89 -9.66 -3.80
CA PRO A 63 4.73 -10.66 -4.45
C PRO A 63 5.78 -10.04 -5.38
N SER A 64 5.44 -8.94 -6.07
CA SER A 64 6.37 -8.21 -6.95
C SER A 64 7.52 -7.56 -6.16
N TRP A 65 7.20 -7.01 -4.98
CA TRP A 65 8.19 -6.47 -4.04
C TRP A 65 9.09 -7.58 -3.46
N GLN A 66 8.50 -8.69 -3.01
CA GLN A 66 9.27 -9.83 -2.48
C GLN A 66 10.21 -10.45 -3.52
N ALA A 67 9.78 -10.56 -4.78
CA ALA A 67 10.64 -11.05 -5.87
C ALA A 67 11.80 -10.08 -6.17
N SER A 68 11.58 -8.76 -6.10
CA SER A 68 12.59 -7.75 -6.38
C SER A 68 13.67 -7.66 -5.29
N VAL A 69 13.31 -7.83 -4.02
CA VAL A 69 14.28 -7.88 -2.91
C VAL A 69 15.23 -9.09 -3.05
N GLY A 70 14.75 -10.20 -3.63
CA GLY A 70 15.56 -11.39 -3.91
C GLY A 70 16.66 -11.17 -4.96
N ASP A 71 16.42 -10.32 -5.96
CA ASP A 71 17.37 -10.03 -7.05
C ASP A 71 18.43 -8.98 -6.66
N ILE A 72 18.15 -8.11 -5.68
CA ILE A 72 19.03 -6.99 -5.28
C ILE A 72 20.05 -7.39 -4.20
N VAL A 73 19.77 -8.41 -3.39
CA VAL A 73 20.60 -8.76 -2.23
C VAL A 73 21.53 -9.95 -2.53
N PRO A 74 22.87 -9.81 -2.45
CA PRO A 74 23.78 -10.94 -2.62
C PRO A 74 23.51 -12.00 -1.55
N ARG A 75 23.47 -13.28 -1.95
CA ARG A 75 23.03 -14.47 -1.16
C ARG A 75 23.50 -14.52 0.31
N ASN A 76 24.66 -13.95 0.63
CA ASN A 76 25.22 -13.84 1.98
C ASN A 76 24.39 -12.92 2.92
N LYS A 77 23.83 -11.81 2.41
CA LYS A 77 23.12 -10.80 3.23
C LYS A 77 21.60 -10.96 3.26
N VAL A 78 21.06 -11.98 2.60
CA VAL A 78 19.61 -12.25 2.54
C VAL A 78 18.97 -12.38 3.94
N PRO A 79 19.56 -13.11 4.92
CA PRO A 79 18.96 -13.23 6.25
C PRO A 79 18.89 -11.87 6.98
N ALA A 80 19.93 -11.05 6.86
CA ALA A 80 19.99 -9.73 7.47
C ALA A 80 18.99 -8.76 6.82
N ALA A 81 18.82 -8.81 5.49
CA ALA A 81 17.85 -8.00 4.77
C ALA A 81 16.40 -8.40 5.12
N VAL A 82 16.11 -9.70 5.22
CA VAL A 82 14.79 -10.20 5.63
C VAL A 82 14.49 -9.83 7.08
N ALA A 83 15.49 -9.91 7.97
CA ALA A 83 15.35 -9.49 9.36
C ALA A 83 15.03 -7.98 9.47
N LEU A 84 15.75 -7.13 8.72
CA LEU A 84 15.51 -5.68 8.71
C LEU A 84 14.12 -5.34 8.14
N ASN A 85 13.72 -5.98 7.03
CA ASN A 85 12.40 -5.80 6.44
C ASN A 85 11.29 -6.23 7.41
N SER A 86 11.47 -7.38 8.05
CA SER A 86 10.55 -7.90 9.08
C SER A 86 10.46 -6.98 10.30
N MET A 87 11.59 -6.39 10.73
CA MET A 87 11.62 -5.40 11.80
C MET A 87 10.81 -4.15 11.43
N GLY A 88 11.00 -3.65 10.20
CA GLY A 88 10.22 -2.54 9.66
C GLY A 88 8.72 -2.84 9.64
N PHE A 89 8.32 -4.03 9.15
CA PHE A 89 6.92 -4.45 9.15
C PHE A 89 6.32 -4.56 10.55
N ASN A 90 7.04 -5.14 11.51
CA ASN A 90 6.56 -5.24 12.90
C ASN A 90 6.43 -3.87 13.56
N LEU A 91 7.36 -2.95 13.25
CA LEU A 91 7.32 -1.58 13.74
C LEU A 91 6.12 -0.83 13.15
N THR A 92 5.92 -0.88 11.83
CA THR A 92 4.76 -0.26 11.17
C THR A 92 3.44 -0.86 11.65
N ARG A 93 3.37 -2.17 11.89
CA ARG A 93 2.16 -2.83 12.40
C ARG A 93 1.84 -2.45 13.84
N SER A 94 2.86 -2.20 14.67
CA SER A 94 2.68 -1.81 16.08
C SER A 94 2.40 -0.32 16.23
N VAL A 95 3.14 0.52 15.51
CA VAL A 95 3.13 1.98 15.65
C VAL A 95 2.14 2.64 14.69
N GLY A 96 1.88 2.03 13.52
CA GLY A 96 0.97 2.55 12.50
C GLY A 96 -0.44 2.82 13.00
N PRO A 97 -1.11 1.88 13.71
CA PRO A 97 -2.44 2.13 14.27
C PRO A 97 -2.46 3.24 15.32
N ALA A 98 -1.40 3.37 16.12
CA ALA A 98 -1.29 4.42 17.13
C ALA A 98 -1.18 5.80 16.48
N ILE A 99 -0.31 5.94 15.47
CA ILE A 99 -0.18 7.18 14.70
C ILE A 99 -1.49 7.49 13.96
N GLY A 100 -2.07 6.49 13.28
CA GLY A 100 -3.34 6.64 12.57
C GLY A 100 -4.47 7.10 13.48
N GLY A 101 -4.59 6.50 14.67
CA GLY A 101 -5.57 6.89 15.68
C GLY A 101 -5.39 8.33 16.17
N ILE A 102 -4.15 8.77 16.40
CA ILE A 102 -3.85 10.16 16.80
C ILE A 102 -4.24 11.15 15.69
N ILE A 103 -3.93 10.83 14.43
CA ILE A 103 -4.30 11.69 13.29
C ILE A 103 -5.82 11.79 13.17
N VAL A 104 -6.54 10.68 13.28
CA VAL A 104 -8.01 10.68 13.25
C VAL A 104 -8.59 11.47 14.42
N ALA A 105 -8.02 11.34 15.62
CA ALA A 105 -8.49 12.06 16.81
C ALA A 105 -8.24 13.57 16.74
N ALA A 106 -7.12 14.00 16.14
CA ALA A 106 -6.74 15.42 16.08
C ALA A 106 -7.34 16.16 14.87
N ALA A 107 -7.38 15.52 13.70
CA ALA A 107 -7.71 16.17 12.42
C ALA A 107 -8.83 15.46 11.64
N GLY A 108 -9.43 14.40 12.21
CA GLY A 108 -10.51 13.64 11.60
C GLY A 108 -10.04 12.55 10.63
N ALA A 109 -11.00 11.74 10.18
CA ALA A 109 -10.74 10.63 9.26
C ALA A 109 -10.15 11.09 7.92
N ALA A 110 -10.57 12.26 7.42
CA ALA A 110 -10.09 12.81 6.14
C ALA A 110 -8.57 13.04 6.15
N ALA A 111 -8.02 13.56 7.26
CA ALA A 111 -6.59 13.79 7.39
C ALA A 111 -5.78 12.48 7.43
N ALA A 112 -6.34 11.44 8.05
CA ALA A 112 -5.71 10.11 8.08
C ALA A 112 -5.67 9.46 6.69
N PHE A 113 -6.75 9.58 5.91
CA PHE A 113 -6.77 9.10 4.53
C PHE A 113 -5.87 9.92 3.61
N ALA A 114 -5.80 11.24 3.80
CA ALA A 114 -4.87 12.10 3.07
C ALA A 114 -3.41 11.71 3.33
N ALA A 115 -3.05 11.43 4.59
CA ALA A 115 -1.71 10.94 4.94
C ALA A 115 -1.38 9.59 4.26
N ASN A 116 -2.37 8.71 4.13
CA ASN A 116 -2.23 7.46 3.37
C ASN A 116 -1.99 7.74 1.88
N ALA A 117 -2.77 8.64 1.27
CA ALA A 117 -2.61 9.03 -0.14
C ALA A 117 -1.21 9.61 -0.42
N VAL A 118 -0.69 10.47 0.46
CA VAL A 118 0.66 11.05 0.33
C VAL A 118 1.75 10.00 0.44
N SER A 119 1.55 8.97 1.28
CA SER A 119 2.52 7.88 1.42
C SER A 119 2.73 7.12 0.10
N TYR A 120 1.68 6.96 -0.72
CA TYR A 120 1.81 6.37 -2.06
C TYR A 120 2.58 7.25 -3.04
N ILE A 121 2.46 8.58 -2.95
CA ILE A 121 3.26 9.50 -3.78
C ILE A 121 4.74 9.31 -3.49
N GLY A 122 5.12 9.20 -2.21
CA GLY A 122 6.51 8.96 -1.81
C GLY A 122 7.09 7.66 -2.38
N LEU A 123 6.28 6.61 -2.50
CA LEU A 123 6.68 5.33 -3.10
C LEU A 123 6.77 5.38 -4.62
N ILE A 124 5.96 6.19 -5.29
CA ILE A 124 5.97 6.33 -6.76
C ILE A 124 7.18 7.14 -7.23
N VAL A 125 7.63 8.10 -6.42
CA VAL A 125 8.75 9.00 -6.75
C VAL A 125 10.12 8.36 -6.52
N VAL A 126 10.22 7.34 -5.66
CA VAL A 126 11.47 6.62 -5.31
C VAL A 126 11.65 5.39 -6.20
#